data_AF-A0A2E9DXM8-F1
#
_entry.id   AF-A0A2E9DXM8-F1
#
_cell.length_a   1.000
_cell.length_b   1.000
_cell.length_c   1.000
_cell.angle_alpha   90.00
_cell.angle_beta   90.00
_cell.angle_gamma   90.00
#
_symmetry.space_group_name_H-M   'P 1'
#
loop_
_entity.id
_entity.type
_entity.pdbx_description
1 polymer ?
#
loop_
_entity_poly.entity_id
_entity_poly.type
_entity_poly.pdbx_seq_one_letter_code
_entity_poly.pdbx_strand_id
1 'polypeptide(L)'
;MSEGGGTSDSAQNQVPEMPFRLHDMTLKFEFSKFHSILKPVDKMRKEIKFITLLAFNEWDRELIIALSVGTLAFILGSLSTEIFSGGNPDIVGLEGLKEVGSLSFFQMLLSLVAWVWFIYLVWTKFPVMRVHSISLMLMWNGMMFLQVLFHEKNSEFPTNMVLSDMMSGVLIILVILFFTYFFWKAVIETRDLHVQIHHVHEDVRVMEREMSEHSLIGWGSLLVLWLLTTFYSSWSGVHYIAQRTDPNSFYYIMHIISGLLIVPFLMLLIWYPQRMLGSDARISTAAAITAEIEMKQGGLKIDENAKCPECDQIVELKRETDGQISVPCQSESCDSVFGIIGTTCKICKEKFPSRFECTSCGVNSPYIDCLPDLEAW
;
A
#
# COMPACT_ATOMS: atom_id res chain seq x y z
N MET A 1 21.27 38.47 41.64
CA MET A 1 22.70 38.48 41.26
C MET A 1 23.16 37.04 41.16
N SER A 2 23.78 36.71 40.01
CA SER A 2 24.57 35.49 39.68
C SER A 2 23.79 34.17 39.68
N GLU A 3 23.29 33.69 38.53
CA GLU A 3 24.00 32.97 37.44
C GLU A 3 24.38 31.53 37.78
N GLY A 4 23.91 30.63 36.90
CA GLY A 4 24.20 29.20 36.84
C GLY A 4 23.47 28.62 35.64
N GLY A 5 24.02 28.83 34.45
CA GLY A 5 23.50 28.35 33.17
C GLY A 5 23.91 26.92 32.82
N GLY A 6 23.34 26.45 31.71
CA GLY A 6 23.55 25.13 31.10
C GLY A 6 22.19 24.41 31.00
N THR A 7 21.67 24.03 29.83
CA THR A 7 22.24 23.86 28.50
C THR A 7 21.08 23.95 27.50
N SER A 8 21.32 24.71 26.43
CA SER A 8 20.59 24.57 25.17
C SER A 8 20.83 23.18 24.59
N ASP A 9 19.81 22.34 24.58
CA ASP A 9 19.64 21.26 23.59
C ASP A 9 18.23 20.66 23.72
N SER A 10 17.26 21.34 23.12
CA SER A 10 16.00 20.73 22.74
C SER A 10 15.49 21.36 21.44
N ALA A 11 16.33 21.33 20.40
CA ALA A 11 15.83 21.18 19.04
C ALA A 11 15.32 19.73 18.87
N GLN A 12 14.37 19.33 19.71
CA GLN A 12 13.58 18.12 19.48
C GLN A 12 12.61 18.47 18.36
N ASN A 13 12.69 17.70 17.27
CA ASN A 13 11.74 17.63 16.16
C ASN A 13 10.34 18.09 16.59
N GLN A 14 10.00 19.33 16.29
CA GLN A 14 8.65 19.83 16.47
C GLN A 14 7.78 19.12 15.45
N VAL A 15 7.14 18.03 15.88
CA VAL A 15 5.93 17.55 15.21
C VAL A 15 5.00 18.75 15.14
N PRO A 16 4.57 19.21 13.94
CA PRO A 16 3.76 20.41 13.83
C PRO A 16 2.52 20.24 14.71
N GLU A 17 2.38 21.11 15.69
CA GLU A 17 1.29 21.08 16.66
C GLU A 17 -0.03 21.11 15.88
N MET A 18 -0.86 20.08 16.08
CA MET A 18 -2.10 19.95 15.32
C MET A 18 -3.03 21.14 15.64
N PRO A 19 -3.65 21.76 14.62
CA PRO A 19 -4.48 22.95 14.82
C PRO A 19 -5.69 22.70 15.73
N PHE A 20 -6.11 21.44 15.85
CA PHE A 20 -7.15 20.95 16.73
C PHE A 20 -7.01 19.44 16.92
N ARG A 21 -7.56 18.90 18.01
CA ARG A 21 -7.50 17.47 18.34
C ARG A 21 -8.79 16.74 17.96
N LEU A 22 -8.70 15.42 17.78
CA LEU A 22 -9.87 14.62 17.40
C LEU A 22 -10.87 14.52 18.57
N HIS A 23 -10.40 14.40 19.81
CA HIS A 23 -11.28 14.37 20.97
C HIS A 23 -12.14 15.63 21.12
N ASP A 24 -11.62 16.80 20.77
CA ASP A 24 -12.31 18.09 20.87
C ASP A 24 -13.43 18.28 19.84
N MET A 25 -13.51 17.41 18.83
CA MET A 25 -14.52 17.54 17.78
C MET A 25 -15.92 17.22 18.32
N THR A 26 -16.82 18.19 18.20
CA THR A 26 -18.24 18.04 18.56
C THR A 26 -19.13 17.96 17.33
N LEU A 27 -20.19 17.15 17.41
CA LEU A 27 -21.23 17.07 16.39
C LEU A 27 -22.42 17.96 16.79
N LYS A 28 -23.01 18.65 15.81
CA LYS A 28 -24.24 19.43 16.05
C LYS A 28 -25.43 18.52 16.42
N PHE A 29 -25.40 17.29 15.91
CA PHE A 29 -26.47 16.31 16.10
C PHE A 29 -25.86 14.91 16.25
N GLU A 30 -26.28 14.22 17.31
CA GLU A 30 -25.83 12.88 17.67
C GLU A 30 -26.99 11.91 17.49
N PHE A 31 -26.83 10.94 16.60
CA PHE A 31 -27.81 9.90 16.33
C PHE A 31 -27.95 8.91 17.50
N SER A 32 -26.93 8.79 18.33
CA SER A 32 -26.94 8.02 19.58
C SER A 32 -28.01 8.47 20.58
N LYS A 33 -28.55 9.69 20.44
CA LYS A 33 -29.72 10.17 21.21
C LYS A 33 -31.01 9.43 20.86
N PHE A 34 -31.11 8.86 19.66
CA PHE A 34 -32.27 8.06 19.24
C PHE A 34 -32.11 6.60 19.61
N HIS A 35 -30.94 6.02 19.33
CA HIS A 35 -30.66 4.62 19.68
C HIS A 35 -29.16 4.38 19.83
N SER A 36 -28.76 3.59 20.85
CA SER A 36 -27.36 3.30 21.18
C SER A 36 -26.59 2.61 20.04
N ILE A 37 -27.30 1.88 19.17
CA ILE A 37 -26.74 1.21 17.99
C ILE A 37 -26.10 2.19 16.98
N LEU A 38 -26.47 3.48 17.02
CA LEU A 38 -25.97 4.50 16.09
C LEU A 38 -24.70 5.21 16.60
N LYS A 39 -24.18 4.81 17.77
CA LYS A 39 -22.91 5.34 18.31
C LYS A 39 -21.71 5.20 17.35
N PRO A 40 -21.54 4.09 16.60
CA PRO A 40 -20.46 3.99 15.61
C PRO A 40 -20.61 4.98 14.45
N VAL A 41 -21.85 5.31 14.06
CA VAL A 41 -22.14 6.29 12.99
C VAL A 41 -21.76 7.70 13.43
N ASP A 42 -22.04 8.06 14.68
CA ASP A 42 -21.58 9.33 15.25
C ASP A 42 -20.05 9.40 15.30
N LYS A 43 -19.36 8.31 15.71
CA LYS A 43 -17.90 8.24 15.68
C LYS A 43 -17.34 8.45 14.27
N MET A 44 -17.88 7.74 13.29
CA MET A 44 -17.53 7.88 11.88
C MET A 44 -17.70 9.33 11.38
N ARG A 45 -18.85 9.96 11.66
CA ARG A 45 -19.14 11.34 11.26
C ARG A 45 -18.19 12.35 11.91
N LYS A 46 -17.84 12.15 13.18
CA LYS A 46 -16.86 12.98 13.91
C LYS A 46 -15.49 12.91 13.25
N GLU A 47 -15.03 11.71 12.90
CA GLU A 47 -13.75 11.51 12.23
C GLU A 47 -13.75 12.05 10.78
N ILE A 48 -14.81 11.84 9.98
CA ILE A 48 -14.91 12.44 8.64
C ILE A 48 -14.87 13.97 8.72
N LYS A 49 -15.58 14.56 9.68
CA LYS A 49 -15.54 16.01 9.92
C LYS A 49 -14.12 16.48 10.26
N PHE A 50 -13.42 15.75 11.14
CA PHE A 50 -12.04 16.04 11.49
C PHE A 50 -11.12 16.01 10.26
N ILE A 51 -11.16 14.93 9.48
CA ILE A 51 -10.33 14.76 8.27
C ILE A 51 -10.60 15.90 7.27
N THR A 52 -11.87 16.23 7.06
CA THR A 52 -12.28 17.27 6.10
C THR A 52 -11.83 18.66 6.54
N LEU A 53 -12.03 19.02 7.82
CA LEU A 53 -11.57 20.30 8.35
C LEU A 53 -10.06 20.41 8.34
N LEU A 54 -9.36 19.31 8.62
CA LEU A 54 -7.90 19.27 8.61
C LEU A 54 -7.38 19.47 7.19
N ALA A 55 -8.01 18.81 6.20
CA ALA A 55 -7.70 19.02 4.79
C ALA A 55 -7.87 20.49 4.38
N PHE A 56 -8.98 21.13 4.76
CA PHE A 56 -9.18 22.56 4.44
C PHE A 56 -8.15 23.49 5.09
N ASN A 57 -7.61 23.12 6.25
CA ASN A 57 -6.63 23.95 6.95
C ASN A 57 -5.19 23.71 6.46
N GLU A 58 -4.85 22.49 6.06
CA GLU A 58 -3.48 22.09 5.72
C GLU A 58 -3.21 21.96 4.21
N TRP A 59 -4.24 21.88 3.36
CA TRP A 59 -4.02 21.75 1.92
C TRP A 59 -3.37 23.01 1.36
N ASP A 60 -2.16 22.83 0.86
CA ASP A 60 -1.37 23.87 0.22
C ASP A 60 -1.81 24.09 -1.23
N ARG A 61 -1.22 25.11 -1.86
CA ARG A 61 -1.49 25.44 -3.26
C ARG A 61 -1.15 24.29 -4.20
N GLU A 62 -0.14 23.49 -3.87
CA GLU A 62 0.33 22.40 -4.72
C GLU A 62 -0.66 21.22 -4.73
N LEU A 63 -1.23 20.88 -3.58
CA LEU A 63 -2.31 19.89 -3.45
C LEU A 63 -3.58 20.34 -4.17
N ILE A 64 -3.91 21.63 -4.11
CA ILE A 64 -5.04 22.20 -4.85
C ILE A 64 -4.78 22.14 -6.37
N ILE A 65 -3.54 22.39 -6.82
CA ILE A 65 -3.15 22.22 -8.22
C ILE A 65 -3.26 20.74 -8.63
N ALA A 66 -2.81 19.80 -7.79
CA ALA A 66 -2.97 18.37 -8.09
C ALA A 66 -4.44 17.98 -8.23
N LEU A 67 -5.30 18.44 -7.31
CA LEU A 67 -6.74 18.20 -7.39
C LEU A 67 -7.35 18.77 -8.67
N SER A 68 -6.98 20.00 -9.04
CA SER A 68 -7.53 20.66 -10.24
C SER A 68 -7.08 19.97 -11.52
N VAL A 69 -5.81 19.55 -11.61
CA VAL A 69 -5.29 18.75 -12.72
C VAL A 69 -6.06 17.43 -12.85
N GLY A 70 -6.23 16.68 -11.77
CA GLY A 70 -6.95 15.40 -11.81
C GLY A 70 -8.43 15.56 -12.20
N THR A 71 -9.06 16.61 -11.68
CA THR A 71 -10.45 16.95 -12.04
C THR A 71 -10.58 17.35 -13.51
N LEU A 72 -9.65 18.17 -14.02
CA LEU A 72 -9.59 18.57 -15.42
C LEU A 72 -9.31 17.38 -16.34
N ALA A 73 -8.42 16.47 -15.94
CA ALA A 73 -8.14 15.23 -16.67
C ALA A 73 -9.41 14.38 -16.83
N PHE A 74 -10.19 14.23 -15.76
CA PHE A 74 -11.47 13.53 -15.79
C PHE A 74 -12.50 14.22 -16.70
N ILE A 75 -12.67 15.55 -16.58
CA ILE A 75 -13.62 16.31 -17.41
C ILE A 75 -13.25 16.20 -18.90
N LEU A 76 -11.96 16.38 -19.24
CA LEU A 76 -11.49 16.22 -20.62
C LEU A 76 -11.67 14.79 -21.13
N GLY A 77 -11.53 13.77 -20.30
CA GLY A 77 -11.74 12.39 -20.72
C GLY A 77 -13.22 12.04 -20.91
N SER A 78 -14.09 12.62 -20.09
CA SER A 78 -15.52 12.27 -20.04
C SER A 78 -16.39 13.09 -20.98
N LEU A 79 -16.06 14.35 -21.26
CA LEU A 79 -16.86 15.26 -22.09
C LEU A 79 -16.46 15.27 -23.57
N SER A 80 -16.59 14.15 -24.29
CA SER A 80 -16.24 14.12 -25.73
C SER A 80 -17.45 14.32 -26.64
N THR A 81 -17.27 15.04 -27.76
CA THR A 81 -18.30 15.16 -28.81
C THR A 81 -18.66 13.82 -29.46
N GLU A 82 -17.74 12.86 -29.48
CA GLU A 82 -18.03 11.49 -29.97
C GLU A 82 -19.00 10.71 -29.07
N ILE A 83 -18.99 11.01 -27.77
CA ILE A 83 -19.92 10.37 -26.83
C ILE A 83 -21.34 10.86 -27.08
N PHE A 84 -21.51 12.13 -27.46
CA PHE A 84 -22.81 12.70 -27.79
C PHE A 84 -23.33 12.31 -29.17
N SER A 85 -22.43 12.03 -30.14
CA SER A 85 -22.81 11.61 -31.49
C SER A 85 -23.22 10.13 -31.57
N GLY A 86 -22.84 9.32 -30.57
CA GLY A 86 -23.11 7.89 -30.50
C GLY A 86 -22.16 7.03 -31.35
N GLY A 87 -21.44 7.63 -32.30
CA GLY A 87 -20.46 6.98 -33.17
C GLY A 87 -21.03 5.86 -34.07
N ASN A 88 -20.15 5.21 -34.82
CA ASN A 88 -20.49 3.99 -35.58
C ASN A 88 -20.04 2.74 -34.77
N PRO A 89 -20.98 1.85 -34.37
CA PRO A 89 -20.64 0.68 -33.55
C PRO A 89 -19.86 -0.41 -34.31
N ASP A 90 -19.89 -0.41 -35.64
CA ASP A 90 -19.24 -1.44 -36.46
C ASP A 90 -17.73 -1.20 -36.59
N ILE A 91 -17.25 -0.01 -36.21
CA ILE A 91 -15.87 0.41 -36.37
C ILE A 91 -15.19 0.43 -35.00
N VAL A 92 -14.29 -0.52 -34.79
CA VAL A 92 -13.63 -0.75 -33.48
C VAL A 92 -12.10 -0.75 -33.59
N GLY A 93 -11.43 -0.54 -32.46
CA GLY A 93 -9.97 -0.60 -32.37
C GLY A 93 -9.25 0.54 -33.08
N LEU A 94 -8.15 0.22 -33.78
CA LEU A 94 -7.31 1.20 -34.49
C LEU A 94 -8.04 1.92 -35.63
N GLU A 95 -9.04 1.28 -36.22
CA GLU A 95 -9.85 1.87 -37.28
C GLU A 95 -10.80 2.90 -36.70
N GLY A 96 -11.45 2.59 -35.58
CA GLY A 96 -12.30 3.54 -34.84
C GLY A 96 -11.52 4.76 -34.36
N LEU A 97 -10.29 4.56 -33.87
CA LEU A 97 -9.41 5.67 -33.45
C LEU A 97 -9.06 6.65 -34.59
N LYS A 98 -9.06 6.19 -35.84
CA LYS A 98 -8.79 7.05 -37.02
C LYS A 98 -10.03 7.85 -37.44
N GLU A 99 -11.21 7.36 -37.14
CA GLU A 99 -12.49 7.98 -37.51
C GLU A 99 -12.91 9.07 -36.51
N VAL A 100 -12.38 9.03 -35.27
CA VAL A 100 -12.61 10.05 -34.25
C VAL A 100 -12.25 11.44 -34.78
N GLY A 101 -13.15 12.41 -34.58
CA GLY A 101 -12.94 13.80 -34.97
C GLY A 101 -11.66 14.37 -34.36
N SER A 102 -10.93 15.20 -35.12
CA SER A 102 -9.61 15.70 -34.70
C SER A 102 -9.62 16.43 -33.34
N LEU A 103 -10.71 17.14 -33.02
CA LEU A 103 -10.87 17.82 -31.73
C LEU A 103 -11.00 16.82 -30.57
N SER A 104 -11.84 15.80 -30.72
CA SER A 104 -12.04 14.73 -29.73
C SER A 104 -10.78 13.90 -29.53
N PHE A 105 -10.06 13.62 -30.61
CA PHE A 105 -8.76 12.95 -30.54
C PHE A 105 -7.74 13.76 -29.75
N PHE A 106 -7.63 15.07 -30.03
CA PHE A 106 -6.75 15.97 -29.28
C PHE A 106 -7.14 16.06 -27.79
N GLN A 107 -8.44 16.16 -27.50
CA GLN A 107 -8.95 16.19 -26.14
C GLN A 107 -8.64 14.91 -25.36
N MET A 108 -8.79 13.74 -25.98
CA MET A 108 -8.44 12.45 -25.39
C MET A 108 -6.95 12.37 -25.07
N LEU A 109 -6.08 12.81 -26.00
CA LEU A 109 -4.63 12.86 -25.77
C LEU A 109 -4.28 13.80 -24.61
N LEU A 110 -4.92 14.96 -24.56
CA LEU A 110 -4.71 15.95 -23.50
C LEU A 110 -5.15 15.40 -22.13
N SER A 111 -6.28 14.68 -22.07
CA SER A 111 -6.73 13.98 -20.86
C SER A 111 -5.70 12.95 -20.39
N LEU A 112 -5.13 12.15 -21.31
CA LEU A 112 -4.11 11.16 -20.99
C LEU A 112 -2.85 11.82 -20.40
N VAL A 113 -2.35 12.88 -21.03
CA VAL A 113 -1.21 13.65 -20.52
C VAL A 113 -1.51 14.25 -19.16
N ALA A 114 -2.72 14.78 -18.95
CA ALA A 114 -3.14 15.33 -17.66
C ALA A 114 -3.22 14.26 -16.56
N TRP A 115 -3.64 13.03 -16.88
CA TRP A 115 -3.60 11.91 -15.95
C TRP A 115 -2.19 11.50 -15.55
N VAL A 116 -1.26 11.44 -16.52
CA VAL A 116 0.16 11.17 -16.24
C VAL A 116 0.75 12.26 -15.34
N TRP A 117 0.43 13.53 -15.63
CA TRP A 117 0.85 14.66 -14.81
C TRP A 117 0.25 14.60 -13.39
N PHE A 118 -1.02 14.24 -13.25
CA PHE A 118 -1.67 14.03 -11.95
C PHE A 118 -0.97 12.94 -11.13
N ILE A 119 -0.70 11.78 -11.73
CA ILE A 119 0.01 10.68 -11.07
C ILE A 119 1.41 11.13 -10.61
N TYR A 120 2.13 11.86 -11.46
CA TYR A 120 3.42 12.44 -11.09
C TYR A 120 3.31 13.38 -9.87
N LEU A 121 2.33 14.29 -9.85
CA LEU A 121 2.11 15.18 -8.70
C LEU A 121 1.80 14.40 -7.41
N VAL A 122 0.92 13.41 -7.49
CA VAL A 122 0.58 12.53 -6.34
C VAL A 122 1.82 11.80 -5.84
N TRP A 123 2.65 11.22 -6.71
CA TRP A 123 3.87 10.52 -6.29
C TRP A 123 4.92 11.41 -5.65
N THR A 124 5.10 12.61 -6.17
CA THR A 124 6.10 13.54 -5.63
C THR A 124 5.68 14.04 -4.24
N LYS A 125 4.39 14.30 -4.04
CA LYS A 125 3.84 14.82 -2.77
C LYS A 125 3.59 13.77 -1.70
N PHE A 126 3.32 12.53 -2.09
CA PHE A 126 2.97 11.46 -1.16
C PHE A 126 3.95 10.28 -1.24
N PRO A 127 5.22 10.45 -0.80
CA PRO A 127 6.24 9.42 -0.94
C PRO A 127 5.91 8.10 -0.23
N VAL A 128 5.26 8.16 0.93
CA VAL A 128 4.90 6.97 1.75
C VAL A 128 3.77 6.18 1.08
N MET A 129 2.89 6.88 0.36
CA MET A 129 1.72 6.29 -0.31
C MET A 129 1.95 5.99 -1.80
N ARG A 130 3.16 6.15 -2.35
CA ARG A 130 3.45 6.00 -3.79
C ARG A 130 2.88 4.71 -4.38
N VAL A 131 3.25 3.55 -3.81
CA VAL A 131 2.82 2.25 -4.33
C VAL A 131 1.30 2.10 -4.25
N HIS A 132 0.72 2.47 -3.10
CA HIS A 132 -0.72 2.35 -2.86
C HIS A 132 -1.55 3.30 -3.74
N SER A 133 -1.02 4.47 -4.10
CA SER A 133 -1.67 5.41 -5.03
C SER A 133 -1.83 4.81 -6.44
N ILE A 134 -0.84 4.03 -6.89
CA ILE A 134 -0.90 3.30 -8.17
C ILE A 134 -1.96 2.21 -8.07
N SER A 135 -1.94 1.44 -6.99
CA SER A 135 -2.92 0.38 -6.75
C SER A 135 -4.35 0.93 -6.76
N LEU A 136 -4.60 2.09 -6.12
CA LEU A 136 -5.91 2.76 -6.15
C LEU A 136 -6.31 3.17 -7.58
N MET A 137 -5.38 3.71 -8.37
CA MET A 137 -5.64 4.07 -9.77
C MET A 137 -5.93 2.84 -10.64
N LEU A 138 -5.18 1.74 -10.44
CA LEU A 138 -5.41 0.47 -11.11
C LEU A 138 -6.76 -0.14 -10.72
N MET A 139 -7.15 -0.06 -9.44
CA MET A 139 -8.46 -0.50 -8.98
C MET A 139 -9.58 0.34 -9.59
N TRP A 140 -9.43 1.67 -9.71
CA TRP A 140 -10.41 2.50 -10.40
C TRP A 140 -10.59 2.07 -11.87
N ASN A 141 -9.49 1.89 -12.61
CA ASN A 141 -9.55 1.41 -13.99
C ASN A 141 -10.11 -0.03 -14.08
N GLY A 142 -9.78 -0.89 -13.11
CA GLY A 142 -10.32 -2.23 -12.98
C GLY A 142 -11.84 -2.22 -12.77
N MET A 143 -12.37 -1.28 -11.99
CA MET A 143 -13.81 -1.08 -11.80
C MET A 143 -14.49 -0.65 -13.11
N MET A 144 -13.87 0.24 -13.89
CA MET A 144 -14.38 0.60 -15.22
C MET A 144 -14.42 -0.62 -16.15
N PHE A 145 -13.31 -1.35 -16.24
CA PHE A 145 -13.20 -2.52 -17.10
C PHE A 145 -14.18 -3.64 -16.71
N LEU A 146 -14.35 -3.86 -15.40
CA LEU A 146 -15.36 -4.76 -14.84
C LEU A 146 -16.77 -4.43 -15.35
N GLN A 147 -17.15 -3.15 -15.33
CA GLN A 147 -18.49 -2.74 -15.75
C GLN A 147 -18.70 -2.98 -17.25
N VAL A 148 -17.66 -2.81 -18.07
CA VAL A 148 -17.71 -3.16 -19.51
C VAL A 148 -18.04 -4.64 -19.69
N LEU A 149 -17.38 -5.54 -18.94
CA LEU A 149 -17.64 -6.98 -19.02
C LEU A 149 -19.07 -7.35 -18.57
N PHE A 150 -19.63 -6.66 -17.59
CA PHE A 150 -21.02 -6.88 -17.18
C PHE A 150 -22.04 -6.44 -18.23
N HIS A 151 -21.73 -5.40 -19.01
CA HIS A 151 -22.64 -4.86 -20.02
C HIS A 151 -22.43 -5.42 -21.43
N GLU A 152 -21.31 -6.09 -21.72
CA GLU A 152 -20.98 -6.63 -23.04
C GLU A 152 -22.10 -7.51 -23.61
N LYS A 153 -22.63 -8.42 -22.78
CA LYS A 153 -23.70 -9.35 -23.14
C LYS A 153 -25.07 -8.96 -22.59
N ASN A 154 -25.12 -8.00 -21.67
CA ASN A 154 -26.32 -7.57 -20.96
C ASN A 154 -26.38 -6.03 -20.91
N SER A 155 -26.89 -5.39 -21.97
CA SER A 155 -26.91 -3.93 -22.07
C SER A 155 -27.70 -3.23 -20.96
N GLU A 156 -28.67 -3.91 -20.35
CA GLU A 156 -29.51 -3.38 -19.26
C GLU A 156 -29.06 -3.81 -17.85
N PHE A 157 -27.85 -4.36 -17.69
CA PHE A 157 -27.36 -4.82 -16.38
C PHE A 157 -27.61 -3.80 -15.25
N PRO A 158 -28.24 -4.18 -14.12
CA PRO A 158 -28.46 -5.55 -13.63
C PRO A 158 -29.79 -6.21 -13.99
N THR A 159 -30.66 -5.59 -14.81
CA THR A 159 -31.93 -6.23 -15.20
C THR A 159 -31.69 -7.34 -16.21
N ASN A 160 -32.45 -8.42 -16.10
CA ASN A 160 -32.37 -9.59 -16.99
C ASN A 160 -30.98 -10.26 -17.07
N MET A 161 -30.18 -10.16 -16.01
CA MET A 161 -28.82 -10.72 -16.00
C MET A 161 -28.78 -12.25 -16.04
N VAL A 162 -27.88 -12.79 -16.87
CA VAL A 162 -27.51 -14.21 -16.88
C VAL A 162 -26.19 -14.39 -16.14
N LEU A 163 -26.21 -15.17 -15.05
CA LEU A 163 -25.07 -15.31 -14.14
C LEU A 163 -23.81 -15.90 -14.83
N SER A 164 -23.99 -16.81 -15.80
CA SER A 164 -22.88 -17.43 -16.53
C SER A 164 -22.05 -16.42 -17.32
N ASP A 165 -22.68 -15.34 -17.78
CA ASP A 165 -22.03 -14.32 -18.60
C ASP A 165 -21.21 -13.31 -17.78
N MET A 166 -21.39 -13.30 -16.46
CA MET A 166 -20.73 -12.37 -15.55
C MET A 166 -19.47 -12.91 -14.89
N MET A 167 -19.09 -14.16 -15.15
CA MET A 167 -18.00 -14.85 -14.43
C MET A 167 -16.68 -14.07 -14.48
N SER A 168 -16.33 -13.51 -15.64
CA SER A 168 -15.12 -12.71 -15.82
C SER A 168 -15.13 -11.43 -14.96
N GLY A 169 -16.26 -10.72 -14.93
CA GLY A 169 -16.41 -9.55 -14.06
C GLY A 169 -16.40 -9.92 -12.57
N VAL A 170 -17.06 -11.01 -12.18
CA VAL A 170 -17.05 -11.48 -10.79
C VAL A 170 -15.63 -11.82 -10.30
N LEU A 171 -14.75 -12.32 -11.18
CA LEU A 171 -13.35 -12.54 -10.82
C LEU A 171 -12.61 -11.21 -10.54
N ILE A 172 -12.84 -10.18 -11.37
CA ILE A 172 -12.18 -8.87 -11.20
C ILE A 172 -12.64 -8.17 -9.93
N ILE A 173 -13.93 -8.22 -9.59
CA ILE A 173 -14.42 -7.61 -8.33
C ILE A 173 -13.80 -8.30 -7.11
N LEU A 174 -13.61 -9.63 -7.14
CA LEU A 174 -12.91 -10.34 -6.05
C LEU A 174 -11.46 -9.88 -5.91
N VAL A 175 -10.75 -9.70 -7.02
CA VAL A 175 -9.38 -9.16 -7.03
C VAL A 175 -9.33 -7.74 -6.45
N ILE A 176 -10.26 -6.87 -6.84
CA ILE A 176 -10.34 -5.49 -6.31
C ILE A 176 -10.64 -5.50 -4.81
N LEU A 177 -11.58 -6.34 -4.35
CA LEU A 177 -11.88 -6.48 -2.93
C LEU A 177 -10.68 -7.01 -2.14
N PHE A 178 -9.94 -7.98 -2.69
CA PHE A 178 -8.71 -8.50 -2.09
C PHE A 178 -7.64 -7.40 -1.92
N PHE A 179 -7.35 -6.63 -2.97
CA PHE A 179 -6.38 -5.54 -2.89
C PHE A 179 -6.86 -4.40 -1.99
N THR A 180 -8.15 -4.10 -1.98
CA THR A 180 -8.71 -3.10 -1.05
C THR A 180 -8.57 -3.54 0.40
N TYR A 181 -8.84 -4.82 0.69
CA TYR A 181 -8.63 -5.38 2.03
C TYR A 181 -7.16 -5.31 2.44
N PHE A 182 -6.24 -5.71 1.56
CA PHE A 182 -4.81 -5.63 1.83
C PHE A 182 -4.36 -4.19 2.10
N PHE A 183 -4.83 -3.23 1.28
CA PHE A 183 -4.53 -1.81 1.46
C PHE A 183 -5.08 -1.26 2.79
N TRP A 184 -6.35 -1.55 3.10
CA TRP A 184 -6.97 -1.21 4.37
C TRP A 184 -6.14 -1.73 5.55
N LYS A 185 -5.76 -3.02 5.48
CA LYS A 185 -4.97 -3.68 6.53
C LYS A 185 -3.58 -3.08 6.68
N ALA A 186 -2.89 -2.82 5.58
CA ALA A 186 -1.55 -2.22 5.60
C ALA A 186 -1.55 -0.86 6.29
N VAL A 187 -2.54 0.00 6.01
CA VAL A 187 -2.65 1.33 6.62
C VAL A 187 -2.91 1.22 8.13
N ILE A 188 -3.83 0.36 8.55
CA ILE A 188 -4.13 0.14 9.98
C ILE A 188 -2.91 -0.37 10.74
N GLU A 189 -2.22 -1.39 10.21
CA GLU A 189 -1.06 -1.99 10.88
C GLU A 189 0.12 -1.01 10.96
N THR A 190 0.37 -0.25 9.88
CA THR A 190 1.43 0.77 9.88
C THR A 190 1.13 1.86 10.90
N ARG A 191 -0.13 2.27 11.02
CA ARG A 191 -0.57 3.25 12.02
C ARG A 191 -0.41 2.71 13.43
N ASP A 192 -0.82 1.46 13.69
CA ASP A 192 -0.69 0.85 15.02
C ASP A 192 0.78 0.79 15.44
N LEU A 193 1.66 0.42 14.51
CA LEU A 193 3.11 0.42 14.71
C LEU A 193 3.66 1.83 14.97
N HIS A 194 3.20 2.83 14.22
CA HIS A 194 3.60 4.23 14.42
C HIS A 194 3.29 4.72 15.85
N VAL A 195 2.09 4.43 16.35
CA VAL A 195 1.70 4.81 17.73
C VAL A 195 2.56 4.07 18.76
N GLN A 196 2.84 2.79 18.54
CA GLN A 196 3.69 2.00 19.44
C GLN A 196 5.16 2.47 19.49
N ILE A 197 5.67 3.06 18.41
CA ILE A 197 7.07 3.53 18.36
C ILE A 197 7.18 4.96 18.89
N HIS A 198 6.27 5.85 18.48
CA HIS A 198 6.42 7.29 18.71
C HIS A 198 5.61 7.83 19.91
N HIS A 199 4.60 7.09 20.35
CA HIS A 199 3.69 7.51 21.42
C HIS A 199 3.63 6.47 22.56
N VAL A 200 4.70 5.68 22.72
CA VAL A 200 4.80 4.71 23.82
C VAL A 200 4.83 5.45 25.16
N HIS A 201 3.98 5.00 26.07
CA HIS A 201 3.95 5.51 27.43
C HIS A 201 3.70 4.35 28.39
N GLU A 202 4.31 4.41 29.58
CA GLU A 202 4.12 3.40 30.63
C GLU A 202 2.67 3.31 31.13
N ASP A 203 1.87 4.37 30.98
CA ASP A 203 0.45 4.39 31.35
C ASP A 203 -0.41 3.97 30.15
N VAL A 204 -1.09 2.83 30.30
CA VAL A 204 -2.02 2.28 29.32
C VAL A 204 -3.14 3.26 28.93
N ARG A 205 -3.54 4.16 29.83
CA ARG A 205 -4.61 5.14 29.56
C ARG A 205 -4.15 6.25 28.61
N VAL A 206 -2.89 6.65 28.72
CA VAL A 206 -2.28 7.62 27.81
C VAL A 206 -2.13 6.98 26.44
N MET A 207 -1.66 5.73 26.39
CA MET A 207 -1.58 4.97 25.13
C MET A 207 -2.95 4.80 24.46
N GLU A 208 -4.01 4.44 25.22
CA GLU A 208 -5.36 4.30 24.67
C GLU A 208 -5.90 5.63 24.13
N ARG A 209 -5.60 6.75 24.80
CA ARG A 209 -5.94 8.09 24.31
C ARG A 209 -5.22 8.40 23.01
N GLU A 210 -3.92 8.15 22.91
CA GLU A 210 -3.15 8.39 21.67
C GLU A 210 -3.62 7.49 20.52
N MET A 211 -3.95 6.22 20.80
CA MET A 211 -4.59 5.32 19.82
C MET A 211 -5.96 5.84 19.36
N SER A 212 -6.72 6.47 20.25
CA SER A 212 -8.02 7.07 19.92
C SER A 212 -7.90 8.35 19.09
N GLU A 213 -6.88 9.17 19.32
CA GLU A 213 -6.55 10.33 18.49
C GLU A 213 -6.14 9.91 17.07
N HIS A 214 -5.49 8.75 16.97
CA HIS A 214 -5.04 8.12 15.73
C HIS A 214 -6.08 7.12 15.17
N SER A 215 -7.37 7.35 15.41
CA SER A 215 -8.43 6.47 14.88
C SER A 215 -8.56 6.59 13.36
N LEU A 216 -8.69 5.45 12.68
CA LEU A 216 -8.81 5.33 11.21
C LEU A 216 -10.22 4.93 10.75
N ILE A 217 -11.24 5.03 11.60
CA ILE A 217 -12.61 4.63 11.24
C ILE A 217 -13.18 5.58 10.18
N GLY A 218 -12.94 6.89 10.31
CA GLY A 218 -13.30 7.89 9.32
C GLY A 218 -12.60 7.65 7.98
N TRP A 219 -11.29 7.36 8.01
CA TRP A 219 -10.55 7.03 6.79
C TRP A 219 -11.06 5.74 6.12
N GLY A 220 -11.33 4.69 6.89
CA GLY A 220 -11.92 3.45 6.38
C GLY A 220 -13.30 3.70 5.74
N SER A 221 -14.11 4.56 6.34
CA SER A 221 -15.39 4.96 5.74
C SER A 221 -15.24 5.74 4.43
N LEU A 222 -14.20 6.60 4.32
CA LEU A 222 -13.86 7.27 3.05
C LEU A 222 -13.44 6.25 1.99
N LEU A 223 -12.77 5.17 2.36
CA LEU A 223 -12.34 4.13 1.43
C LEU A 223 -13.55 3.38 0.86
N VAL A 224 -14.51 3.01 1.71
CA VAL A 224 -15.78 2.42 1.27
C VAL A 224 -16.55 3.40 0.40
N LEU A 225 -16.65 4.68 0.80
CA LEU A 225 -17.35 5.70 0.03
C LEU A 225 -16.72 5.87 -1.36
N TRP A 226 -15.40 5.95 -1.44
CA TRP A 226 -14.66 6.04 -2.69
C TRP A 226 -14.91 4.83 -3.60
N LEU A 227 -14.90 3.61 -3.04
CA LEU A 227 -15.23 2.40 -3.80
C LEU A 227 -16.66 2.43 -4.36
N LEU A 228 -17.64 2.83 -3.54
CA LEU A 228 -19.04 2.91 -3.96
C LEU A 228 -19.24 3.99 -5.02
N THR A 229 -18.66 5.17 -4.84
CA THR A 229 -18.72 6.25 -5.83
C THR A 229 -18.04 5.84 -7.13
N THR A 230 -16.90 5.15 -7.05
CA THR A 230 -16.19 4.64 -8.23
C THR A 230 -16.99 3.58 -8.96
N PHE A 231 -17.59 2.62 -8.24
CA PHE A 231 -18.48 1.62 -8.82
C PHE A 231 -19.67 2.27 -9.51
N TYR A 232 -20.34 3.22 -8.83
CA TYR A 232 -21.53 3.89 -9.35
C TYR A 232 -21.23 4.76 -10.57
N SER A 233 -20.11 5.50 -10.55
CA SER A 233 -19.64 6.27 -11.71
C SER A 233 -19.32 5.35 -12.88
N SER A 234 -18.62 4.25 -12.62
CA SER A 234 -18.24 3.30 -13.67
C SER A 234 -19.46 2.62 -14.28
N TRP A 235 -20.40 2.20 -13.43
CA TRP A 235 -21.66 1.59 -13.87
C TRP A 235 -22.47 2.58 -14.72
N SER A 236 -22.69 3.80 -14.24
CA SER A 236 -23.50 4.78 -14.97
C SER A 236 -22.88 5.20 -16.31
N GLY A 237 -21.55 5.33 -16.39
CA GLY A 237 -20.85 5.63 -17.63
C GLY A 237 -20.95 4.51 -18.66
N VAL A 238 -20.70 3.27 -18.26
CA VAL A 238 -20.79 2.11 -19.16
C VAL A 238 -22.23 1.83 -19.55
N HIS A 239 -23.18 1.96 -18.63
CA HIS A 239 -24.60 1.74 -18.90
C HIS A 239 -25.14 2.71 -19.96
N TYR A 240 -24.73 3.98 -19.91
CA TYR A 240 -25.03 4.96 -20.95
C TYR A 240 -24.49 4.52 -22.32
N ILE A 241 -23.24 4.03 -22.38
CA ILE A 241 -22.59 3.56 -23.61
C ILE A 241 -23.18 2.23 -24.10
N ALA A 242 -23.76 1.41 -23.22
CA ALA A 242 -24.38 0.14 -23.58
C ALA A 242 -25.76 0.35 -24.23
N GLN A 243 -26.51 1.37 -23.83
CA GLN A 243 -27.85 1.71 -24.36
C GLN A 243 -27.79 2.57 -25.64
N ARG A 244 -26.91 2.23 -26.59
CA ARG A 244 -26.60 3.07 -27.77
C ARG A 244 -27.81 3.43 -28.64
N THR A 245 -28.82 2.57 -28.67
CA THR A 245 -30.02 2.77 -29.50
C THR A 245 -31.05 3.71 -28.88
N ASP A 246 -31.05 3.87 -27.55
CA ASP A 246 -31.93 4.80 -26.82
C ASP A 246 -31.21 5.29 -25.54
N PRO A 247 -30.17 6.15 -25.69
CA PRO A 247 -29.31 6.50 -24.58
C PRO A 247 -30.01 7.48 -23.63
N ASN A 248 -30.22 7.07 -22.39
CA ASN A 248 -30.75 7.97 -21.37
C ASN A 248 -29.65 8.87 -20.79
N SER A 249 -29.69 10.16 -21.15
CA SER A 249 -28.75 11.20 -20.69
C SER A 249 -28.63 11.32 -19.16
N PHE A 250 -29.62 10.83 -18.40
CA PHE A 250 -29.55 10.80 -16.93
C PHE A 250 -28.34 10.02 -16.43
N TYR A 251 -28.04 8.86 -17.02
CA TYR A 251 -26.89 8.03 -16.61
C TYR A 251 -25.56 8.73 -16.89
N TYR A 252 -25.47 9.45 -18.01
CA TYR A 252 -24.31 10.27 -18.31
C TYR A 252 -24.09 11.40 -17.29
N ILE A 253 -25.14 12.13 -16.91
CA ILE A 253 -25.05 13.17 -15.88
C ILE A 253 -24.59 12.57 -14.54
N MET A 254 -25.11 11.39 -14.17
CA MET A 254 -24.70 10.68 -12.96
C MET A 254 -23.23 10.26 -13.01
N HIS A 255 -22.74 9.81 -14.16
CA HIS A 255 -21.33 9.50 -14.38
C HIS A 255 -20.44 10.72 -14.11
N ILE A 256 -20.80 11.89 -14.65
CA ILE A 256 -20.04 13.14 -14.46
C ILE A 256 -20.04 13.58 -13.00
N ILE A 257 -21.21 13.67 -12.35
CA ILE A 257 -21.31 14.14 -10.96
C ILE A 257 -20.53 13.22 -10.02
N SER A 258 -20.74 11.90 -10.15
CA SER A 258 -20.04 10.93 -9.30
C SER A 258 -18.55 10.89 -9.59
N GLY A 259 -18.13 11.00 -10.86
CA GLY A 259 -16.73 11.00 -11.26
C GLY A 259 -15.95 12.22 -10.74
N LEU A 260 -16.57 13.39 -10.69
CA LEU A 260 -15.99 14.59 -10.07
C LEU A 260 -15.71 14.42 -8.57
N LEU A 261 -16.45 13.55 -7.88
CA LEU A 261 -16.22 13.24 -6.46
C LEU A 261 -15.13 12.20 -6.24
N ILE A 262 -14.78 11.38 -7.24
CA ILE A 262 -13.77 10.33 -7.08
C ILE A 262 -12.38 10.92 -6.83
N VAL A 263 -12.00 11.97 -7.57
CA VAL A 263 -10.68 12.62 -7.45
C VAL A 263 -10.43 13.22 -6.05
N PRO A 264 -11.33 14.04 -5.46
CA PRO A 264 -11.13 14.56 -4.11
C PRO A 264 -11.13 13.46 -3.05
N PHE A 265 -11.96 12.43 -3.18
CA PHE A 265 -11.91 11.27 -2.28
C PHE A 265 -10.59 10.49 -2.40
N LEU A 266 -10.08 10.29 -3.62
CA LEU A 266 -8.77 9.68 -3.85
C LEU A 266 -7.65 10.49 -3.17
N MET A 267 -7.68 11.82 -3.34
CA MET A 267 -6.72 12.72 -2.69
C MET A 267 -6.77 12.61 -1.16
N LEU A 268 -7.97 12.61 -0.56
CA LEU A 268 -8.13 12.45 0.89
C LEU A 268 -7.64 11.08 1.39
N LEU A 269 -7.90 10.01 0.63
CA LEU A 269 -7.46 8.66 0.97
C LEU A 269 -5.94 8.51 1.01
N ILE A 270 -5.25 9.21 0.11
CA ILE A 270 -3.78 9.20 0.03
C ILE A 270 -3.17 10.17 1.05
N TRP A 271 -3.74 11.37 1.15
CA TRP A 271 -3.21 12.44 2.00
C TRP A 271 -3.29 12.10 3.48
N TYR A 272 -4.41 11.56 3.98
CA TYR A 272 -4.62 11.40 5.41
C TYR A 272 -3.63 10.42 6.08
N PRO A 273 -3.39 9.20 5.55
CA PRO A 273 -2.36 8.31 6.09
C PRO A 273 -0.95 8.89 5.99
N GLN A 274 -0.60 9.57 4.89
CA GLN A 274 0.70 10.24 4.75
C GLN A 274 0.88 11.30 5.84
N ARG A 275 -0.13 12.15 6.05
CA ARG A 275 -0.09 13.22 7.05
C ARG A 275 0.08 12.69 8.47
N MET A 276 -0.53 11.55 8.74
CA MET A 276 -0.48 10.86 10.03
C MET A 276 0.88 10.20 10.29
N LEU A 277 1.48 9.59 9.26
CA LEU A 277 2.72 8.82 9.38
C LEU A 277 3.99 9.64 9.15
N GLY A 278 3.88 10.84 8.57
CA GLY A 278 5.02 11.68 8.21
C GLY A 278 5.69 11.27 6.89
N SER A 279 6.96 11.67 6.70
CA SER A 279 7.72 11.41 5.46
C SER A 279 8.45 10.07 5.44
N ASP A 280 8.71 9.46 6.60
CA ASP A 280 9.73 8.43 6.75
C ASP A 280 9.15 7.01 6.92
N ALA A 281 7.84 6.89 7.11
CA ALA A 281 7.20 5.59 7.28
C ALA A 281 7.08 4.84 5.93
N ARG A 282 7.11 3.50 5.97
CA ARG A 282 6.78 2.65 4.82
C ARG A 282 5.54 1.85 5.14
N ILE A 283 4.47 2.05 4.37
CA ILE A 283 3.19 1.35 4.60
C ILE A 283 3.28 -0.07 4.05
N SER A 284 3.26 -1.05 4.95
CA SER A 284 3.34 -2.47 4.65
C SER A 284 2.55 -3.26 5.70
N THR A 285 2.09 -4.46 5.35
CA THR A 285 1.52 -5.37 6.35
C THR A 285 2.63 -6.07 7.12
N ALA A 286 2.35 -6.51 8.35
CA ALA A 286 3.31 -7.27 9.16
C ALA A 286 3.78 -8.54 8.44
N ALA A 287 2.87 -9.20 7.71
CA ALA A 287 3.19 -10.37 6.88
C ALA A 287 4.15 -10.03 5.72
N ALA A 288 3.97 -8.88 5.05
CA ALA A 288 4.88 -8.46 3.98
C ALA A 288 6.27 -8.06 4.50
N ILE A 289 6.34 -7.46 5.69
CA ILE A 289 7.62 -7.19 6.36
C ILE A 289 8.32 -8.51 6.72
N THR A 290 7.58 -9.47 7.28
CA THR A 290 8.11 -10.80 7.62
C THR A 290 8.59 -11.53 6.38
N ALA A 291 7.81 -11.53 5.30
CA ALA A 291 8.21 -12.12 4.02
C ALA A 291 9.44 -11.41 3.41
N GLU A 292 9.56 -10.08 3.54
CA GLU A 292 10.75 -9.36 3.09
C GLU A 292 11.98 -9.72 3.93
N ILE A 293 11.82 -9.90 5.25
CA ILE A 293 12.86 -10.39 6.16
C ILE A 293 13.26 -11.81 5.76
N GLU A 294 12.31 -12.73 5.56
CA GLU A 294 12.55 -14.11 5.14
C GLU A 294 13.24 -14.18 3.76
N MET A 295 12.81 -13.35 2.79
CA MET A 295 13.46 -13.28 1.47
C MET A 295 14.87 -12.69 1.54
N LYS A 296 15.12 -11.72 2.43
CA LYS A 296 16.46 -11.18 2.67
C LYS A 296 17.35 -12.17 3.43
N GLN A 297 16.77 -12.93 4.36
CA GLN A 297 17.44 -13.98 5.13
C GLN A 297 17.73 -15.23 4.29
N GLY A 298 16.98 -15.48 3.21
CA GLY A 298 17.26 -16.53 2.22
C GLY A 298 18.59 -16.38 1.46
N GLY A 299 19.34 -15.29 1.70
CA GLY A 299 20.69 -15.05 1.21
C GLY A 299 21.74 -14.86 2.29
N LEU A 300 21.45 -15.19 3.56
CA LEU A 300 22.44 -15.14 4.63
C LEU A 300 23.50 -16.24 4.42
N LYS A 301 24.57 -15.89 3.70
CA LYS A 301 25.89 -16.34 4.13
C LYS A 301 26.10 -15.67 5.49
N ILE A 302 25.74 -16.37 6.56
CA ILE A 302 26.17 -16.01 7.89
C ILE A 302 27.69 -16.21 7.88
N ASP A 303 28.42 -15.15 7.56
CA ASP A 303 29.85 -15.03 7.81
C ASP A 303 30.01 -14.69 9.31
N GLU A 304 29.49 -15.57 10.16
CA GLU A 304 29.93 -15.62 11.54
C GLU A 304 31.36 -16.13 11.45
N ASN A 305 32.31 -15.22 11.63
CA ASN A 305 33.73 -15.55 11.72
C ASN A 305 33.90 -16.56 12.84
N ALA A 306 33.77 -17.85 12.54
CA ALA A 306 34.10 -18.91 13.45
C ALA A 306 35.59 -18.76 13.77
N LYS A 307 35.93 -18.88 15.06
CA LYS A 307 37.28 -18.67 15.53
C LYS A 307 37.75 -19.87 16.31
N CYS A 308 39.04 -20.14 16.24
CA CYS A 308 39.66 -21.10 17.14
C CYS A 308 39.53 -20.56 18.58
N PRO A 309 38.98 -21.35 19.52
CA PRO A 309 38.74 -20.89 20.90
C PRO A 309 40.01 -20.50 21.66
N GLU A 310 41.19 -20.94 21.19
CA GLU A 310 42.47 -20.72 21.88
C GLU A 310 43.37 -19.66 21.22
N CYS A 311 43.22 -19.40 19.92
CA CYS A 311 44.10 -18.46 19.22
C CYS A 311 43.38 -17.44 18.32
N ASP A 312 42.05 -17.42 18.35
CA ASP A 312 41.20 -16.50 17.58
C ASP A 312 41.41 -16.55 16.05
N GLN A 313 42.12 -17.55 15.53
CA GLN A 313 42.30 -17.73 14.09
C GLN A 313 40.95 -18.05 13.44
N ILE A 314 40.66 -17.38 12.32
CA ILE A 314 39.43 -17.56 11.54
C ILE A 314 39.38 -18.99 10.98
N VAL A 315 38.25 -19.65 11.19
CA VAL A 315 37.92 -20.99 10.71
C VAL A 315 36.81 -20.85 9.66
N GLU A 316 36.99 -21.44 8.48
CA GLU A 316 35.96 -21.43 7.44
C GLU A 316 34.86 -22.46 7.76
N LEU A 317 33.67 -21.98 8.13
CA LEU A 317 32.47 -22.79 8.35
C LEU A 317 31.28 -22.17 7.63
N LYS A 318 30.31 -22.99 7.24
CA LYS A 318 29.02 -22.49 6.73
C LYS A 318 27.87 -23.17 7.44
N ARG A 319 26.92 -22.39 7.95
CA ARG A 319 25.66 -22.90 8.50
C ARG A 319 24.63 -23.00 7.37
N GLU A 320 24.09 -24.19 7.15
CA GLU A 320 23.03 -24.43 6.17
C GLU A 320 21.67 -23.95 6.71
N THR A 321 20.69 -23.79 5.82
CA THR A 321 19.35 -23.23 6.13
C THR A 321 18.54 -24.05 7.14
N ASP A 322 18.93 -25.30 7.38
CA ASP A 322 18.33 -26.20 8.37
C ASP A 322 19.04 -26.14 9.74
N GLY A 323 20.00 -25.23 9.91
CA GLY A 323 20.79 -25.05 11.12
C GLY A 323 21.99 -25.99 11.23
N GLN A 324 22.22 -26.87 10.24
CA GLN A 324 23.36 -27.80 10.26
C GLN A 324 24.67 -27.12 9.86
N ILE A 325 25.79 -27.61 10.43
CA ILE A 325 27.12 -27.05 10.19
C ILE A 325 27.78 -27.83 9.06
N SER A 326 28.21 -27.11 8.03
CA SER A 326 29.01 -27.65 6.93
C SER A 326 30.48 -27.20 7.06
N VAL A 327 31.36 -28.18 6.87
CA VAL A 327 32.81 -28.06 7.09
C VAL A 327 33.55 -28.40 5.79
N PRO A 328 34.76 -27.85 5.58
CA PRO A 328 35.58 -28.20 4.42
C PRO A 328 36.06 -29.66 4.50
N CYS A 329 36.29 -30.26 3.33
CA CYS A 329 36.87 -31.59 3.20
C CYS A 329 38.38 -31.58 3.50
N GLN A 330 38.92 -32.57 4.21
CA GLN A 330 40.35 -32.63 4.58
C GLN A 330 41.28 -33.12 3.46
N SER A 331 40.76 -33.76 2.42
CA SER A 331 41.58 -34.29 1.33
C SER A 331 42.09 -33.14 0.43
N GLU A 332 43.40 -33.12 0.12
CA GLU A 332 44.05 -32.13 -0.78
C GLU A 332 43.42 -32.02 -2.18
N SER A 333 42.61 -33.02 -2.59
CA SER A 333 41.86 -33.00 -3.84
C SER A 333 40.52 -32.26 -3.80
N CYS A 334 40.06 -31.80 -2.63
CA CYS A 334 38.70 -31.28 -2.40
C CYS A 334 38.65 -29.95 -1.61
N ASP A 335 39.67 -29.10 -1.68
CA ASP A 335 39.83 -27.88 -0.87
C ASP A 335 38.63 -26.91 -0.93
N SER A 336 37.79 -26.96 -1.96
CA SER A 336 36.61 -26.10 -2.12
C SER A 336 35.26 -26.77 -1.79
N VAL A 337 35.25 -28.02 -1.29
CA VAL A 337 34.03 -28.79 -1.05
C VAL A 337 33.65 -28.73 0.42
N PHE A 338 32.46 -28.19 0.68
CA PHE A 338 31.84 -28.16 2.01
C PHE A 338 30.77 -29.25 2.11
N GLY A 339 30.62 -29.83 3.28
CA GLY A 339 29.54 -30.77 3.55
C GLY A 339 29.24 -30.94 5.03
N ILE A 340 28.07 -31.48 5.31
CA ILE A 340 27.57 -31.67 6.67
C ILE A 340 28.45 -32.68 7.41
N ILE A 341 28.78 -32.37 8.67
CA ILE A 341 29.58 -33.23 9.55
C ILE A 341 29.03 -34.68 9.54
N GLY A 342 29.91 -35.66 9.32
CA GLY A 342 29.54 -37.08 9.31
C GLY A 342 28.97 -37.62 8.00
N THR A 343 28.68 -36.77 7.02
CA THR A 343 28.32 -37.21 5.65
C THR A 343 29.58 -37.59 4.85
N THR A 344 29.42 -38.34 3.76
CA THR A 344 30.54 -38.74 2.87
C THR A 344 30.67 -37.78 1.71
N CYS A 345 31.88 -37.29 1.47
CA CYS A 345 32.19 -36.46 0.31
C CYS A 345 31.96 -37.24 -0.99
N LYS A 346 31.31 -36.60 -1.98
CA LYS A 346 30.98 -37.23 -3.27
C LYS A 346 32.21 -37.48 -4.16
N ILE A 347 33.33 -36.80 -3.87
CA ILE A 347 34.55 -36.84 -4.68
C ILE A 347 35.56 -37.81 -4.06
N CYS A 348 36.04 -37.54 -2.84
CA CYS A 348 37.06 -38.36 -2.19
C CYS A 348 36.49 -39.56 -1.40
N LYS A 349 35.16 -39.65 -1.23
CA LYS A 349 34.46 -40.68 -0.44
C LYS A 349 34.84 -40.74 1.05
N GLU A 350 35.65 -39.80 1.54
CA GLU A 350 35.95 -39.65 2.96
C GLU A 350 34.79 -38.97 3.69
N LYS A 351 34.70 -39.20 4.99
CA LYS A 351 33.69 -38.56 5.83
C LYS A 351 34.14 -37.14 6.19
N PHE A 352 33.21 -36.19 6.15
CA PHE A 352 33.47 -34.86 6.66
C PHE A 352 33.81 -34.92 8.16
N PRO A 353 34.91 -34.28 8.59
CA PRO A 353 35.40 -34.38 9.97
C PRO A 353 34.46 -33.70 10.95
N SER A 354 34.34 -34.26 12.16
CA SER A 354 33.61 -33.64 13.28
C SER A 354 34.47 -32.75 14.16
N ARG A 355 35.79 -32.77 13.95
CA ARG A 355 36.78 -32.03 14.73
C ARG A 355 37.66 -31.18 13.84
N PHE A 356 37.96 -29.99 14.33
CA PHE A 356 38.87 -29.03 13.76
C PHE A 356 40.24 -29.16 14.41
N GLU A 357 41.30 -29.19 13.60
CA GLU A 357 42.68 -29.10 14.06
C GLU A 357 43.26 -27.76 13.59
N CYS A 358 43.58 -26.89 14.54
CA CYS A 358 44.09 -25.57 14.23
C CYS A 358 45.57 -25.64 13.83
N THR A 359 45.91 -25.15 12.65
CA THR A 359 47.30 -25.12 12.15
C THR A 359 48.19 -24.11 12.87
N SER A 360 47.63 -23.08 13.54
CA SER A 360 48.43 -22.10 14.27
C SER A 360 48.73 -22.49 15.71
N CYS A 361 47.79 -23.10 16.44
CA CYS A 361 47.97 -23.46 17.85
C CYS A 361 47.99 -24.97 18.15
N GLY A 362 47.72 -25.82 17.16
CA GLY A 362 47.74 -27.29 17.30
C GLY A 362 46.61 -27.86 18.15
N VAL A 363 45.59 -27.06 18.48
CA VAL A 363 44.43 -27.50 19.25
C VAL A 363 43.49 -28.32 18.38
N ASN A 364 43.03 -29.44 18.92
CA ASN A 364 42.01 -30.30 18.34
C ASN A 364 40.70 -30.12 19.12
N SER A 365 39.76 -29.36 18.56
CA SER A 365 38.46 -29.07 19.15
C SER A 365 37.31 -29.48 18.22
N PRO A 366 36.13 -29.85 18.76
CA PRO A 366 34.90 -29.94 17.98
C PRO A 366 34.63 -28.65 17.17
N TYR A 367 34.11 -28.78 15.94
CA TYR A 367 33.73 -27.61 15.13
C TYR A 367 32.65 -26.73 15.78
N ILE A 368 31.82 -27.31 16.64
CA ILE A 368 30.78 -26.58 17.37
C ILE A 368 31.37 -25.56 18.35
N ASP A 369 32.55 -25.84 18.93
CA ASP A 369 33.23 -24.95 19.89
C ASP A 369 33.95 -23.78 19.18
N CYS A 370 33.99 -23.79 17.85
CA CYS A 370 34.54 -22.69 17.05
C CYS A 370 33.47 -21.65 16.68
N LEU A 371 32.20 -21.94 16.94
CA LEU A 371 31.09 -21.01 16.74
C LEU A 371 30.98 -20.09 17.97
N PRO A 372 30.79 -18.78 17.77
CA PRO A 372 30.46 -17.90 18.88
C PRO A 372 29.13 -18.32 19.51
N ASP A 373 29.05 -18.34 20.84
CA ASP A 373 27.80 -18.50 21.59
C ASP A 373 26.88 -17.29 21.30
N LEU A 374 26.15 -17.34 20.19
CA LEU A 374 25.15 -16.36 19.82
C LEU A 374 23.74 -16.88 20.11
N GLU A 375 23.51 -17.44 21.31
CA GLU A 375 22.14 -17.72 21.79
C GLU A 375 22.03 -17.56 23.32
N ALA A 376 21.65 -16.36 23.78
CA ALA A 376 20.76 -16.13 24.94
C ALA A 376 20.48 -14.62 25.16
N TRP A 377 19.67 -14.00 24.30
CA TRP A 377 18.82 -12.83 24.61
C TRP A 377 17.83 -12.54 23.49
#